data_AF-A0A7S4MY80-F1
#
_entry.id   AF-A0A7S4MY80-F1
#
_cell.length_a   1.000
_cell.length_b   1.000
_cell.length_c   1.000
_cell.angle_alpha   90.00
_cell.angle_beta   90.00
_cell.angle_gamma   90.00
#
_symmetry.space_group_name_H-M   'P 1'
#
loop_
_entity.id
_entity.type
_entity.pdbx_description
1 polymer ?
#
loop_
_entity_poly.entity_id
_entity_poly.type
_entity_poly.pdbx_seq_one_letter_code
_entity_poly.pdbx_strand_id
1 'polypeptide(L)'
;DKTTSRLKILRLIRILRLFKLIRLMRTSRVILQLKSQLSFSYGTMVVIRCIVVLILTAHWFACIIQLHTTMVDSRLDTWMGLYSYCDPVYLPPNSTGEAYVCKEVPTLYLAAFTWSMLILTGTGGTDPYPSVASDSETFIVIVLNLFGGLLWTSVLAAFCDIATNSNPEETSFNQMLDDLNRFMANNRLPLEMQSRLRAYLHQRKHIGRAESAQHVLNRLSAALQIEVTLVVHG
;
A
#
# COMPACT_ATOMS: atom_id res chain seq x y z
N ASP A 1 15.52 3.26 38.33
CA ASP A 1 15.94 2.01 37.65
C ASP A 1 14.92 0.89 37.51
N LYS A 2 14.15 0.48 38.53
CA LYS A 2 13.16 -0.62 38.34
C LYS A 2 11.83 -0.17 37.72
N THR A 3 11.41 1.07 37.96
CA THR A 3 10.15 1.66 37.45
C THR A 3 10.23 2.02 35.97
N THR A 4 11.34 2.61 35.52
CA THR A 4 11.63 2.90 34.10
C THR A 4 11.64 1.62 33.27
N SER A 5 12.28 0.55 33.74
CA SER A 5 12.31 -0.75 33.06
C SER A 5 10.93 -1.41 32.97
N ARG A 6 10.07 -1.30 34.00
CA ARG A 6 8.68 -1.80 33.95
C ARG A 6 7.81 -1.04 32.94
N LEU A 7 7.96 0.28 32.85
CA LEU A 7 7.25 1.08 31.86
C LEU A 7 7.69 0.75 30.42
N LYS A 8 8.97 0.47 30.20
CA LYS A 8 9.52 0.01 28.92
C LYS A 8 8.91 -1.34 28.48
N ILE A 9 8.78 -2.30 29.41
CA ILE A 9 8.18 -3.63 29.14
C ILE A 9 6.69 -3.53 28.81
N LEU A 10 5.92 -2.70 29.53
CA LEU A 10 4.49 -2.51 29.25
C LEU A 10 4.24 -1.88 27.86
N ARG A 11 5.14 -1.00 27.40
CA ARG A 11 5.08 -0.41 26.05
C ARG A 11 5.36 -1.45 24.97
N LEU A 12 6.35 -2.33 25.17
CA LEU A 12 6.65 -3.48 24.30
C LEU A 12 5.46 -4.45 24.15
N ILE A 13 4.75 -4.75 25.24
CA ILE A 13 3.55 -5.60 25.23
C ILE A 13 2.43 -4.97 24.39
N ARG A 14 2.32 -3.64 24.35
CA ARG A 14 1.32 -2.93 23.55
C ARG A 14 1.60 -3.05 22.04
N ILE A 15 2.87 -3.07 21.64
CA ILE A 15 3.31 -3.29 20.25
C ILE A 15 3.03 -4.73 19.80
N LEU A 16 3.22 -5.73 20.68
CA LEU A 16 2.83 -7.11 20.39
C LEU A 16 1.32 -7.27 20.10
N ARG A 17 0.46 -6.44 20.71
CA ARG A 17 -0.98 -6.41 20.38
C ARG A 17 -1.27 -5.85 18.99
N LEU A 18 -0.46 -4.90 18.49
CA LEU A 18 -0.54 -4.39 17.12
C LEU A 18 -0.10 -5.42 16.08
N PHE A 19 0.92 -6.24 16.38
CA PHE A 19 1.29 -7.39 15.53
C PHE A 19 0.12 -8.39 15.40
N LYS A 20 -0.66 -8.56 16.48
CA LYS A 20 -1.85 -9.42 16.49
C LYS A 20 -2.94 -8.91 15.51
N LEU A 21 -3.07 -7.59 15.32
CA LEU A 21 -3.99 -7.00 14.32
C LEU A 21 -3.56 -7.31 12.87
N ILE A 22 -2.25 -7.28 12.57
CA ILE A 22 -1.70 -7.69 11.27
C ILE A 22 -1.99 -9.17 11.00
N ARG A 23 -1.84 -10.04 12.02
CA ARG A 23 -2.19 -11.45 11.92
C ARG A 23 -3.69 -11.65 11.70
N LEU A 24 -4.53 -10.91 12.42
CA LEU A 24 -5.99 -10.94 12.26
C LEU A 24 -6.40 -10.52 10.85
N MET A 25 -5.74 -9.53 10.24
CA MET A 25 -5.98 -9.15 8.85
C MET A 25 -5.64 -10.26 7.85
N ARG A 26 -4.54 -11.02 8.05
CA ARG A 26 -4.21 -12.17 7.20
C ARG A 26 -5.19 -13.34 7.33
N THR A 27 -5.88 -13.48 8.46
CA THR A 27 -6.80 -14.59 8.74
C THR A 27 -8.27 -14.15 8.77
N SER A 28 -8.57 -12.93 8.32
CA SER A 28 -9.90 -12.34 8.54
C SER A 28 -10.93 -12.96 7.60
N ARG A 29 -11.88 -13.70 8.19
CA ARG A 29 -13.14 -14.11 7.53
C ARG A 29 -13.92 -12.92 6.95
N VAL A 30 -13.69 -11.71 7.48
CA VAL A 30 -14.28 -10.47 6.96
C VAL A 30 -13.79 -10.15 5.56
N ILE A 31 -12.53 -10.44 5.20
CA ILE A 31 -12.05 -10.25 3.82
C ILE A 31 -12.72 -11.25 2.88
N LEU A 32 -12.97 -12.48 3.33
CA LEU A 32 -13.67 -13.49 2.54
C LEU A 32 -15.17 -13.17 2.39
N GLN A 33 -15.81 -12.64 3.43
CA GLN A 33 -17.20 -12.17 3.37
C GLN A 33 -17.33 -10.89 2.54
N LEU A 34 -16.39 -9.94 2.64
CA LEU A 34 -16.31 -8.79 1.74
C LEU A 34 -16.09 -9.23 0.29
N LYS A 35 -15.26 -10.24 0.03
CA LYS A 35 -15.09 -10.84 -1.30
C LYS A 35 -16.39 -11.40 -1.87
N SER A 36 -17.27 -11.93 -1.01
CA SER A 36 -18.57 -12.48 -1.44
C SER A 36 -19.68 -11.44 -1.58
N GLN A 37 -19.58 -10.30 -0.87
CA GLN A 37 -20.64 -9.28 -0.83
C GLN A 37 -20.31 -8.01 -1.61
N LEU A 38 -19.01 -7.72 -1.85
CA LEU A 38 -18.57 -6.60 -2.66
C LEU A 38 -18.00 -7.14 -3.96
N SER A 39 -18.67 -6.81 -5.07
CA SER A 39 -18.27 -7.12 -6.46
C SER A 39 -17.03 -6.32 -6.89
N PHE A 40 -15.98 -6.33 -6.08
CA PHE A 40 -14.75 -5.63 -6.40
C PHE A 40 -13.93 -6.43 -7.41
N SER A 41 -13.45 -5.74 -8.46
CA SER A 41 -12.50 -6.32 -9.38
C SER A 41 -11.25 -6.81 -8.64
N TYR A 42 -10.58 -7.82 -9.19
CA TYR A 42 -9.33 -8.34 -8.62
C TYR A 42 -8.30 -7.21 -8.40
N GLY A 43 -8.18 -6.28 -9.35
CA GLY A 43 -7.29 -5.12 -9.23
C GLY A 43 -7.63 -4.24 -8.01
N THR A 44 -8.90 -3.94 -7.80
CA THR A 44 -9.36 -3.15 -6.63
C THR A 44 -8.95 -3.81 -5.31
N MET A 45 -9.02 -5.14 -5.21
CA MET A 45 -8.59 -5.87 -4.01
C MET A 45 -7.09 -5.72 -3.74
N VAL A 46 -6.26 -5.77 -4.77
CA VAL A 46 -4.81 -5.61 -4.64
C VAL A 46 -4.48 -4.18 -4.20
N VAL A 47 -5.15 -3.17 -4.77
CA VAL A 47 -4.97 -1.77 -4.36
C VAL A 47 -5.32 -1.57 -2.87
N ILE A 48 -6.50 -2.05 -2.44
CA ILE A 48 -6.91 -1.96 -1.02
C ILE A 48 -5.87 -2.63 -0.12
N ARG A 49 -5.38 -3.81 -0.51
CA ARG A 49 -4.34 -4.52 0.24
C ARG A 49 -3.05 -3.71 0.35
N CYS A 50 -2.59 -3.10 -0.75
CA CYS A 50 -1.40 -2.25 -0.74
C CYS A 50 -1.57 -1.04 0.19
N ILE A 51 -2.72 -0.34 0.12
CA ILE A 51 -3.02 0.81 0.97
C ILE A 51 -2.97 0.43 2.46
N VAL A 52 -3.61 -0.69 2.83
CA VAL A 52 -3.62 -1.11 4.23
C VAL A 52 -2.22 -1.50 4.71
N VAL A 53 -1.44 -2.19 3.88
CA VAL A 53 -0.05 -2.53 4.21
C VAL A 53 0.80 -1.27 4.40
N LEU A 54 0.63 -0.25 3.56
CA LEU A 54 1.34 1.03 3.69
C LEU A 54 0.98 1.74 5.01
N ILE A 55 -0.32 1.89 5.32
CA ILE A 55 -0.77 2.57 6.55
C ILE A 55 -0.27 1.86 7.80
N LEU A 56 -0.34 0.53 7.83
CA LEU A 56 0.13 -0.25 8.98
C LEU A 56 1.64 -0.15 9.15
N THR A 57 2.39 -0.16 8.05
CA THR A 57 3.85 0.00 8.09
C THR A 57 4.24 1.41 8.51
N ALA A 58 3.51 2.43 8.05
CA ALA A 58 3.72 3.82 8.46
C ALA A 58 3.47 4.00 9.97
N HIS A 59 2.39 3.40 10.50
CA HIS A 59 2.13 3.39 11.93
C HIS A 59 3.26 2.71 12.71
N TRP A 60 3.78 1.60 12.20
CA TRP A 60 4.90 0.88 12.79
C TRP A 60 6.18 1.71 12.83
N PHE A 61 6.55 2.35 11.73
CA PHE A 61 7.72 3.22 11.65
C PHE A 61 7.57 4.39 12.64
N ALA A 62 6.40 5.04 12.66
CA ALA A 62 6.07 6.12 13.58
C ALA A 62 6.14 5.69 15.05
N CYS A 63 5.73 4.45 15.35
CA CYS A 63 5.83 3.91 16.71
C CYS A 63 7.27 3.54 17.10
N ILE A 64 8.09 3.05 16.16
CA ILE A 64 9.49 2.70 16.40
C ILE A 64 10.31 3.95 16.69
N ILE A 65 10.18 4.99 15.85
CA ILE A 65 10.89 6.26 16.04
C ILE A 65 10.45 6.96 17.33
N GLN A 66 9.15 6.96 17.64
CA GLN A 66 8.64 7.51 18.90
C GLN A 66 9.12 6.68 20.11
N LEU A 67 9.18 5.35 20.00
CA LEU A 67 9.70 4.50 21.08
C LEU A 67 11.17 4.79 21.34
N HIS A 68 11.98 4.94 20.28
CA HIS A 68 13.40 5.26 20.39
C HIS A 68 13.63 6.54 21.20
N THR A 69 12.87 7.62 20.95
CA THR A 69 12.99 8.86 21.73
C THR A 69 12.72 8.70 23.23
N THR A 70 12.01 7.64 23.65
CA THR A 70 11.78 7.34 25.07
C THR A 70 12.85 6.45 25.69
N MET A 71 13.79 5.95 24.87
CA MET A 71 14.87 5.06 25.28
C MET A 71 16.20 5.80 25.40
N VAL A 72 16.36 6.94 24.72
CA VAL A 72 17.53 7.84 24.80
C VAL A 72 17.45 8.72 26.05
N ASP A 73 18.61 9.06 26.62
CA ASP A 73 18.72 9.82 27.87
C ASP A 73 18.22 11.28 27.76
N SER A 74 18.50 11.92 26.62
CA SER A 74 18.01 13.26 26.28
C SER A 74 17.11 13.19 25.05
N ARG A 75 15.86 13.65 25.19
CA ARG A 75 14.95 13.77 24.02
C ARG A 75 15.35 14.89 23.07
N LEU A 76 16.08 15.88 23.57
CA LEU A 76 16.59 16.99 22.76
C LEU A 76 17.63 16.53 21.74
N ASP A 77 18.30 15.40 21.99
CA ASP A 77 19.33 14.85 21.09
C ASP A 77 18.71 14.03 19.95
N THR A 78 17.39 13.92 19.91
CA THR A 78 16.64 13.21 18.87
C THR A 78 16.01 14.18 17.88
N TRP A 79 15.33 13.67 16.86
CA TRP A 79 14.51 14.47 15.96
C TRP A 79 13.55 15.46 16.65
N MET A 80 13.12 15.15 17.88
CA MET A 80 12.23 16.05 18.60
C MET A 80 12.89 17.38 18.94
N GLY A 81 14.17 17.39 19.32
CA GLY A 81 14.91 18.63 19.56
C GLY A 81 15.30 19.32 18.25
N LEU A 82 15.68 18.54 17.23
CA LEU A 82 16.08 19.08 15.93
C LEU A 82 14.97 19.90 15.24
N TYR A 83 13.72 19.45 15.32
CA TYR A 83 12.57 20.10 14.68
C TYR A 83 11.72 20.94 15.62
N SER A 84 12.23 21.29 16.81
CA SER A 84 11.49 22.07 17.82
C SER A 84 10.12 21.47 18.15
N TYR A 85 10.07 20.15 18.28
CA TYR A 85 8.96 19.45 18.92
C TYR A 85 9.15 19.32 20.43
N CYS A 86 10.40 19.40 20.89
CA CYS A 86 10.76 19.60 22.29
C CYS A 86 11.77 20.75 22.38
N ASP A 87 11.45 21.75 23.19
CA ASP A 87 12.31 22.91 23.39
C ASP A 87 12.93 22.87 24.79
N PRO A 88 14.20 23.26 24.96
CA PRO A 88 14.83 23.32 26.27
C PRO A 88 14.19 24.41 27.12
N VAL A 89 14.01 24.15 28.41
CA VAL A 89 13.49 25.12 29.38
C VAL A 89 14.54 25.41 30.43
N TYR A 90 14.77 26.70 30.69
CA TYR A 90 15.65 27.13 31.77
C TYR A 90 14.97 26.87 33.12
N LEU A 91 15.45 25.85 33.81
CA LEU A 91 15.03 25.51 35.16
C LEU A 91 15.92 26.23 36.18
N PRO A 92 15.37 26.97 37.15
CA PRO A 92 16.16 27.52 38.24
C PRO A 92 16.88 26.40 39.01
N PRO A 93 18.06 26.67 39.61
CA PRO A 93 18.96 25.65 40.16
C PRO A 93 18.39 24.77 41.28
N ASN A 94 17.18 25.09 41.79
CA ASN A 94 16.50 24.37 42.86
C ASN A 94 15.19 23.69 42.41
N SER A 95 14.94 23.60 41.09
CA SER A 95 13.73 22.99 40.55
C SER A 95 13.96 21.56 40.09
N THR A 96 13.08 20.65 40.51
CA THR A 96 13.05 19.26 40.05
C THR A 96 12.06 19.15 38.89
N GLY A 97 12.57 19.23 37.66
CA GLY A 97 11.79 19.13 36.43
C GLY A 97 12.62 18.62 35.26
N GLU A 98 11.96 18.12 34.22
CA GLU A 98 12.64 17.82 32.95
C GLU A 98 13.05 19.15 32.30
N ALA A 99 14.31 19.28 31.88
CA ALA A 99 14.87 20.50 31.28
C ALA A 99 14.38 20.78 29.85
N TYR A 100 13.23 20.24 29.48
CA TYR A 100 12.61 20.40 28.18
C TYR A 100 11.08 20.33 28.29
N VAL A 101 10.39 21.00 27.39
CA VAL A 101 8.94 20.90 27.21
C VAL A 101 8.67 20.43 25.80
N CYS A 102 7.90 19.34 25.67
CA CYS A 102 7.52 18.76 24.40
C CYS A 102 6.07 19.10 24.03
N LYS A 103 5.80 19.15 22.72
CA LYS A 103 4.43 19.24 22.17
C LYS A 103 3.58 18.03 22.56
N GLU A 104 2.27 18.17 22.40
CA GLU A 104 1.30 17.13 22.74
C GLU A 104 1.51 15.83 21.96
N VAL A 105 1.14 14.70 22.58
CA VAL A 105 1.29 13.35 22.01
C VAL A 105 0.67 13.20 20.61
N PRO A 106 -0.54 13.73 20.31
CA PRO A 106 -1.11 13.62 18.97
C PRO A 106 -0.26 14.33 17.90
N THR A 107 0.30 15.50 18.21
CA THR A 107 1.16 16.25 17.31
C THR A 107 2.44 15.50 16.99
N LEU A 108 3.09 14.92 18.02
CA LEU A 108 4.28 14.09 17.85
C LEU A 108 4.00 12.85 17.00
N TYR A 109 2.87 12.18 17.26
CA TYR A 109 2.47 11.00 16.50
C TYR A 109 2.20 11.34 15.02
N LEU A 110 1.46 12.42 14.75
CA LEU A 110 1.18 12.84 13.38
C LEU A 110 2.46 13.21 12.64
N ALA A 111 3.39 13.92 13.28
CA ALA A 111 4.69 14.24 12.68
C ALA A 111 5.50 12.98 12.32
N ALA A 112 5.58 12.02 13.25
CA ALA A 112 6.25 10.74 13.03
C ALA A 112 5.55 9.90 11.93
N PHE A 113 4.22 9.95 11.87
CA PHE A 113 3.43 9.26 10.85
C PHE A 113 3.59 9.90 9.47
N THR A 114 3.58 11.23 9.36
CA THR A 114 3.83 11.92 8.09
C THR A 114 5.24 11.63 7.57
N TRP A 115 6.25 11.65 8.45
CA TRP A 115 7.61 11.28 8.09
C TRP A 115 7.70 9.82 7.61
N SER A 116 7.04 8.90 8.32
CA SER A 116 7.00 7.48 7.95
C SER A 116 6.35 7.28 6.57
N MET A 117 5.26 7.99 6.30
CA MET A 117 4.60 7.96 4.99
C MET A 117 5.53 8.46 3.90
N LEU A 118 6.25 9.58 4.11
CA LEU A 118 7.16 10.16 3.11
C LEU A 118 8.30 9.20 2.71
N ILE A 119 8.80 8.41 3.66
CA ILE A 119 9.79 7.36 3.36
C ILE A 119 9.16 6.21 2.60
N LEU A 120 7.98 5.76 3.04
CA LEU A 120 7.30 4.63 2.43
C LEU A 120 6.77 4.93 1.02
N THR A 121 6.51 6.18 0.69
CA THR A 121 6.12 6.61 -0.67
C THR A 121 7.32 6.98 -1.54
N GLY A 122 8.55 6.85 -1.01
CA GLY A 122 9.77 7.20 -1.74
C GLY A 122 9.90 8.68 -2.08
N THR A 123 9.05 9.55 -1.52
CA THR A 123 9.15 11.00 -1.71
C THR A 123 10.36 11.56 -0.99
N GLY A 124 10.75 10.97 0.15
CA GLY A 124 11.91 11.37 0.93
C GLY A 124 11.78 12.80 1.48
N GLY A 125 11.83 12.96 2.81
CA GLY A 125 11.93 14.31 3.38
C GLY A 125 13.25 14.95 2.97
N THR A 126 13.22 16.16 2.40
CA THR A 126 14.39 17.03 2.20
C THR A 126 14.95 17.59 3.51
N ASP A 127 14.45 17.11 4.63
CA ASP A 127 14.73 17.61 5.96
C ASP A 127 16.05 17.00 6.48
N PRO A 128 16.78 17.70 7.37
CA PRO A 128 18.04 17.23 7.97
C PRO A 128 17.85 16.08 8.98
N TYR A 129 17.03 15.10 8.63
CA TYR A 129 16.77 13.88 9.39
C TYR A 129 17.67 12.75 8.88
N PRO A 130 18.32 11.94 9.73
CA PRO A 130 18.22 11.83 11.19
C PRO A 130 19.03 12.88 11.97
N SER A 131 18.76 13.01 13.28
CA SER A 131 19.55 13.83 14.21
C SER A 131 21.03 13.46 14.16
N VAL A 132 21.90 14.44 13.89
CA VAL A 132 23.37 14.27 13.94
C VAL A 132 23.86 13.98 15.37
N ALA A 133 23.03 14.24 16.39
CA ALA A 133 23.37 14.06 17.79
C ALA A 133 23.17 12.62 18.31
N SER A 134 22.51 11.74 17.54
CA SER A 134 22.25 10.36 17.98
C SER A 134 22.58 9.32 16.90
N ASP A 135 23.73 8.64 17.06
CA ASP A 135 24.13 7.51 16.21
C ASP A 135 23.10 6.38 16.21
N SER A 136 22.45 6.17 17.38
CA SER A 136 21.40 5.16 17.53
C SER A 136 20.15 5.48 16.72
N GLU A 137 19.79 6.76 16.60
CA GLU A 137 18.69 7.20 15.75
C GLU A 137 19.04 6.94 14.29
N THR A 138 20.22 7.39 13.88
CA THR A 138 20.73 7.22 12.51
C THR A 138 20.70 5.75 12.08
N PHE A 139 21.15 4.83 12.93
CA PHE A 139 21.12 3.40 12.61
C PHE A 139 19.71 2.86 12.40
N ILE A 140 18.76 3.20 13.29
CA ILE A 140 17.35 2.78 13.15
C ILE A 140 16.78 3.31 11.84
N VAL A 141 17.09 4.55 11.49
CA VAL A 141 16.58 5.23 10.31
C VAL A 141 17.10 4.61 9.02
N ILE A 142 18.38 4.24 8.98
CA ILE A 142 18.97 3.51 7.85
C ILE A 142 18.21 2.19 7.64
N VAL A 143 17.96 1.44 8.73
CA VAL A 143 17.22 0.17 8.67
C VAL A 143 15.79 0.40 8.18
N LEU A 144 15.07 1.38 8.73
CA LEU A 144 13.70 1.70 8.32
C LEU A 144 13.63 2.15 6.85
N ASN A 145 14.59 2.94 6.37
CA ASN A 145 14.66 3.35 4.97
C ASN A 145 14.89 2.16 4.03
N LEU A 146 15.78 1.23 4.37
CA LEU A 146 16.00 0.02 3.57
C LEU A 146 14.73 -0.82 3.45
N PHE A 147 14.04 -1.06 4.56
CA PHE A 147 12.76 -1.77 4.56
C PHE A 147 11.66 -1.00 3.80
N GLY A 148 11.61 0.33 3.98
CA GLY A 148 10.64 1.20 3.33
C GLY A 148 10.80 1.20 1.81
N GLY A 149 12.04 1.29 1.32
CA GLY A 149 12.34 1.23 -0.12
C GLY A 149 11.91 -0.08 -0.75
N LEU A 150 12.24 -1.22 -0.14
CA LEU A 150 11.82 -2.54 -0.64
C LEU A 150 10.29 -2.69 -0.69
N LEU A 151 9.60 -2.19 0.34
CA LEU A 151 8.14 -2.22 0.38
C LEU A 151 7.53 -1.32 -0.71
N TRP A 152 8.07 -0.11 -0.87
CA TRP A 152 7.61 0.83 -1.90
C TRP A 152 7.75 0.25 -3.31
N THR A 153 8.91 -0.34 -3.63
CA THR A 153 9.13 -1.01 -4.91
C THR A 153 8.12 -2.14 -5.13
N SER A 154 7.80 -2.92 -4.10
CA SER A 154 6.82 -3.99 -4.18
C SER A 154 5.40 -3.48 -4.45
N VAL A 155 5.03 -2.36 -3.81
CA VAL A 155 3.72 -1.72 -4.01
C VAL A 155 3.62 -1.13 -5.42
N LEU A 156 4.68 -0.43 -5.88
CA LEU A 156 4.73 0.14 -7.22
C LEU A 156 4.64 -0.95 -8.29
N ALA A 157 5.35 -2.07 -8.11
CA ALA A 157 5.27 -3.22 -9.01
C ALA A 157 3.85 -3.80 -9.07
N ALA A 158 3.14 -3.88 -7.94
CA ALA A 158 1.74 -4.32 -7.91
C ALA A 158 0.81 -3.35 -8.68
N PHE A 159 1.03 -2.04 -8.58
CA PHE A 159 0.26 -1.06 -9.36
C PHE A 159 0.53 -1.20 -10.87
N CYS A 160 1.79 -1.38 -11.27
CA CYS A 160 2.15 -1.62 -12.67
C CYS A 160 1.48 -2.90 -13.19
N ASP A 161 1.54 -3.99 -12.43
CA ASP A 161 0.92 -5.27 -12.77
C ASP A 161 -0.60 -5.13 -12.99
N ILE A 162 -1.30 -4.45 -12.10
CA ILE A 162 -2.73 -4.17 -12.24
C ILE A 162 -3.00 -3.32 -13.48
N ALA A 163 -2.19 -2.28 -13.73
CA ALA A 163 -2.38 -1.41 -14.88
C ALA A 163 -2.24 -2.20 -16.20
N THR A 164 -1.22 -3.07 -16.29
CA THR A 164 -0.98 -3.89 -17.48
C THR A 164 -1.99 -5.03 -17.65
N ASN A 165 -2.46 -5.60 -16.54
CA ASN A 165 -3.34 -6.78 -16.54
C ASN A 165 -4.81 -6.45 -16.23
N SER A 166 -5.19 -5.17 -16.27
CA SER A 166 -6.57 -4.73 -16.00
C SER A 166 -7.57 -5.18 -17.07
N ASN A 167 -7.14 -5.30 -18.33
CA ASN A 167 -7.97 -5.77 -19.43
C ASN A 167 -7.20 -6.68 -20.41
N PRO A 168 -6.92 -7.94 -20.03
CA PRO A 168 -6.14 -8.85 -20.87
C PRO A 168 -6.84 -9.17 -22.21
N GLU A 169 -8.17 -9.21 -22.24
CA GLU A 169 -8.94 -9.43 -23.47
C GLU A 169 -8.74 -8.30 -24.49
N GLU A 170 -8.78 -7.04 -24.02
CA GLU A 170 -8.54 -5.89 -24.87
C GLU A 170 -7.10 -5.80 -25.35
N THR A 171 -6.14 -6.06 -24.46
CA THR A 171 -4.72 -6.13 -24.82
C THR A 171 -4.48 -7.17 -25.90
N SER A 172 -5.04 -8.38 -25.76
CA SER A 172 -4.92 -9.45 -26.76
C SER A 172 -5.58 -9.08 -28.10
N PHE A 173 -6.74 -8.43 -28.06
CA PHE A 173 -7.42 -7.95 -29.27
C PHE A 173 -6.59 -6.90 -30.02
N ASN A 174 -6.01 -5.94 -29.30
CA ASN A 174 -5.16 -4.92 -29.88
C ASN A 174 -3.90 -5.52 -30.51
N GLN A 175 -3.27 -6.50 -29.85
CA GLN A 175 -2.14 -7.25 -30.43
C GLN A 175 -2.53 -7.97 -31.73
N MET A 176 -3.71 -8.59 -31.78
CA MET A 176 -4.22 -9.26 -32.98
C MET A 176 -4.50 -8.26 -34.13
N LEU A 177 -5.02 -7.07 -33.80
CA LEU A 177 -5.19 -6.00 -34.78
C LEU A 177 -3.85 -5.53 -35.35
N ASP A 178 -2.83 -5.40 -34.51
CA ASP A 178 -1.49 -5.01 -34.93
C ASP A 178 -0.85 -6.07 -35.83
N ASP A 179 -1.02 -7.35 -35.51
CA ASP A 179 -0.59 -8.47 -36.36
C ASP A 179 -1.29 -8.45 -37.73
N LEU A 180 -2.60 -8.21 -37.74
CA LEU A 180 -3.36 -8.07 -38.98
C LEU A 180 -2.84 -6.89 -39.80
N ASN A 181 -2.57 -5.74 -39.18
CA ASN A 181 -2.00 -4.57 -39.85
C ASN A 181 -0.62 -4.87 -40.45
N ARG A 182 0.26 -5.55 -39.70
CA ARG A 182 1.57 -6.01 -40.20
C ARG A 182 1.41 -6.95 -41.40
N PHE A 183 0.51 -7.91 -41.32
CA PHE A 183 0.22 -8.84 -42.42
C PHE A 183 -0.26 -8.11 -43.68
N MET A 184 -1.18 -7.16 -43.53
CA MET A 184 -1.72 -6.37 -44.64
C MET A 184 -0.66 -5.49 -45.31
N ALA A 185 0.21 -4.89 -44.51
CA ALA A 185 1.31 -4.06 -45.01
C ALA A 185 2.34 -4.89 -45.79
N ASN A 186 2.76 -6.04 -45.25
CA ASN A 186 3.74 -6.92 -45.88
C ASN A 186 3.27 -7.46 -47.23
N ASN A 187 1.97 -7.76 -47.36
CA ASN A 187 1.38 -8.27 -48.59
C ASN A 187 0.85 -7.17 -49.53
N ARG A 188 0.98 -5.89 -49.15
CA ARG A 188 0.50 -4.72 -49.92
C ARG A 188 -0.97 -4.85 -50.36
N LEU A 189 -1.83 -5.23 -49.43
CA LEU A 189 -3.25 -5.46 -49.73
C LEU A 189 -3.97 -4.14 -50.11
N PRO A 190 -4.94 -4.14 -51.04
CA PRO A 190 -5.73 -2.95 -51.39
C PRO A 190 -6.49 -2.39 -50.19
N LEU A 191 -6.64 -1.06 -50.12
CA LEU A 191 -7.27 -0.35 -48.99
C LEU A 191 -8.68 -0.86 -48.67
N GLU A 192 -9.47 -1.20 -49.68
CA GLU A 192 -10.82 -1.74 -49.50
C GLU A 192 -10.81 -3.06 -48.75
N MET A 193 -9.89 -3.97 -49.09
CA MET A 193 -9.75 -5.25 -48.39
C MET A 193 -9.24 -5.06 -46.96
N GLN A 194 -8.32 -4.11 -46.75
CA GLN A 194 -7.84 -3.80 -45.40
C GLN A 194 -8.98 -3.32 -44.49
N SER A 195 -9.85 -2.45 -45.01
CA SER A 195 -11.03 -1.97 -44.28
C SER A 195 -11.96 -3.11 -43.89
N ARG A 196 -12.28 -4.01 -44.85
CA ARG A 196 -13.13 -5.17 -44.60
C ARG A 196 -12.56 -6.13 -43.55
N LEU A 197 -11.25 -6.38 -43.59
CA LEU A 197 -10.56 -7.26 -42.62
C LEU A 197 -10.60 -6.70 -41.20
N ARG A 198 -10.34 -5.39 -41.01
CA ARG A 198 -10.44 -4.74 -39.70
C ARG A 198 -11.89 -4.77 -39.18
N ALA A 199 -12.86 -4.43 -40.03
CA ALA A 199 -14.28 -4.44 -39.65
C ALA A 199 -14.74 -5.82 -39.19
N TYR A 200 -14.34 -6.88 -39.91
CA TYR A 200 -14.63 -8.26 -39.51
C TYR A 200 -14.03 -8.60 -38.14
N LEU A 201 -12.78 -8.23 -37.89
CA LEU A 201 -12.13 -8.51 -36.61
C LEU A 201 -12.82 -7.79 -35.44
N HIS A 202 -13.21 -6.53 -35.63
CA HIS A 202 -14.01 -5.78 -34.65
C HIS A 202 -15.36 -6.45 -34.37
N GLN A 203 -16.07 -6.94 -35.40
CA GLN A 203 -17.32 -7.68 -35.22
C GLN A 203 -17.10 -8.98 -34.42
N ARG A 204 -16.02 -9.70 -34.72
CA ARG A 204 -15.66 -10.94 -34.01
C ARG A 204 -15.38 -10.70 -32.51
N LYS A 205 -14.83 -9.55 -32.12
CA LYS A 205 -14.64 -9.17 -30.71
C LYS A 205 -15.95 -9.20 -29.91
N HIS A 206 -17.04 -8.69 -30.51
CA HIS A 206 -18.34 -8.68 -29.86
C HIS A 206 -18.93 -10.08 -29.68
N ILE A 207 -18.78 -10.94 -30.69
CA ILE A 207 -19.24 -12.34 -30.63
C ILE A 207 -18.42 -13.13 -29.59
N GLY A 208 -17.10 -12.95 -29.57
CA GLY A 208 -16.22 -13.62 -28.59
C GLY A 208 -16.55 -13.28 -27.13
N ARG A 209 -17.02 -12.04 -26.85
CA ARG A 209 -17.51 -11.68 -25.50
C ARG A 209 -18.74 -12.48 -25.09
N ALA A 210 -19.68 -12.70 -26.00
CA ALA A 210 -20.86 -13.52 -25.73
C ALA A 210 -20.50 -14.99 -25.48
N GLU A 211 -19.56 -15.53 -26.26
CA GLU A 211 -19.05 -16.90 -26.07
C GLU A 211 -18.31 -17.06 -24.73
N SER A 212 -17.48 -16.08 -24.35
CA SER A 212 -16.78 -16.06 -23.06
C SER A 212 -17.76 -16.04 -21.87
N ALA A 213 -18.81 -15.21 -21.95
CA ALA A 213 -19.88 -15.18 -20.95
C ALA A 213 -20.58 -16.55 -20.81
N GLN A 214 -20.89 -17.21 -21.93
CA GLN A 214 -21.48 -18.55 -21.92
C GLN A 214 -20.55 -19.58 -21.26
N HIS A 215 -19.24 -19.50 -21.51
CA HIS A 215 -18.28 -20.40 -20.87
C HIS A 215 -18.28 -20.20 -19.34
N VAL A 216 -18.33 -18.96 -18.85
CA VAL A 216 -18.40 -18.68 -17.41
C VAL A 216 -19.67 -19.27 -16.80
N LEU A 217 -20.83 -19.10 -17.44
CA LEU A 217 -22.11 -19.66 -16.98
C LEU A 217 -22.05 -21.19 -16.87
N ASN A 218 -21.44 -21.86 -17.85
CA ASN A 218 -21.30 -23.32 -17.85
C ASN A 218 -20.44 -23.86 -16.68
N ARG A 219 -19.65 -23.02 -15.99
CA ARG A 219 -18.89 -23.41 -14.79
C ARG A 219 -19.68 -23.27 -13.49
N LEU A 220 -20.85 -22.64 -13.51
CA LEU A 220 -21.73 -22.51 -12.34
C LEU A 220 -22.55 -23.80 -12.14
N SER A 221 -23.12 -23.99 -10.94
CA SER A 221 -24.04 -25.11 -10.68
C SER A 221 -25.33 -24.96 -11.49
N ALA A 222 -25.98 -26.07 -11.81
CA ALA A 222 -27.21 -26.07 -12.61
C ALA A 222 -28.32 -25.19 -11.99
N ALA A 223 -28.43 -25.15 -10.66
CA ALA A 223 -29.39 -24.29 -9.97
C ALA A 223 -29.12 -22.79 -10.22
N LEU A 224 -27.85 -22.37 -10.15
CA LEU A 224 -27.46 -20.98 -10.42
C LEU A 224 -27.60 -20.61 -11.91
N GLN A 225 -27.35 -21.55 -12.82
CA GLN A 225 -27.56 -21.32 -14.25
C GLN A 225 -29.04 -21.04 -14.57
N ILE A 226 -29.96 -21.81 -13.97
CA ILE A 226 -31.41 -21.61 -14.14
C ILE A 226 -31.81 -20.24 -13.59
N GLU A 227 -31.35 -19.89 -12.39
CA GLU A 227 -31.65 -18.61 -11.74
C GLU A 227 -31.17 -17.41 -12.58
N VAL A 228 -29.93 -17.44 -13.08
CA VAL A 228 -29.39 -16.38 -13.95
C VAL A 228 -30.16 -16.29 -15.27
N THR A 229 -30.52 -17.43 -15.88
CA THR A 229 -31.24 -17.45 -17.16
C THR A 229 -32.63 -16.84 -17.02
N LEU A 230 -33.33 -17.13 -15.91
CA LEU A 230 -34.64 -16.54 -15.58
C LEU A 230 -34.58 -15.03 -15.38
N VAL A 231 -33.50 -14.50 -14.82
CA VAL A 231 -33.32 -13.04 -14.60
C VAL A 231 -32.90 -12.31 -15.88
N VAL A 232 -32.12 -12.94 -16.75
CA VAL A 232 -31.62 -12.31 -17.99
C VAL A 232 -32.65 -12.34 -19.12
N HIS A 233 -33.52 -13.36 -19.16
CA HIS A 233 -34.49 -13.58 -20.24
C HIS A 233 -35.97 -13.46 -19.81
N GLY A 234 -36.24 -13.21 -18.52
CA GLY A 234 -37.58 -12.92 -17.99
C GLY A 234 -37.86 -11.43 -17.99
#